data_AF-W9NFP3-F1
#
_entry.id   AF-W9NFP3-F1
#
_cell.length_a   1.000
_cell.length_b   1.000
_cell.length_c   1.000
_cell.angle_alpha   90.00
_cell.angle_beta   90.00
_cell.angle_gamma   90.00
#
_symmetry.space_group_name_H-M   'P 1'
#
loop_
_entity.id
_entity.type
_entity.pdbx_description
1 polymer ?
#
loop_
_entity_poly.entity_id
_entity_poly.type
_entity_poly.pdbx_seq_one_letter_code
_entity_poly.pdbx_strand_id
1 'polypeptide(L)'
;MSNRYRPLLPNTTPGSSSTEDTSGSQSQSSLSGLIKIPRVGTRMACESCRKKKMRCNGGRTMCKRCIETTTDCIYRTDKEEKSILAVEGRNSELMTELEQLHEL
;
A
#
# COMPACT_ATOMS: atom_id res chain seq x y z
N MET A 1 -26.03 -24.25 23.17
CA MET A 1 -25.66 -23.64 21.87
C MET A 1 -24.31 -22.97 22.04
N SER A 2 -23.24 -23.64 21.65
CA SER A 2 -21.87 -23.16 21.89
C SER A 2 -21.58 -21.93 21.05
N ASN A 3 -21.30 -20.81 21.72
CA ASN A 3 -21.06 -19.52 21.09
C ASN A 3 -19.80 -19.60 20.22
N ARG A 4 -19.95 -19.45 18.89
CA ARG A 4 -18.88 -19.67 17.89
C ARG A 4 -17.92 -18.49 17.70
N TYR A 5 -18.07 -17.44 18.50
CA TYR A 5 -17.27 -16.24 18.38
C TYR A 5 -16.38 -16.05 19.60
N ARG A 6 -15.08 -15.88 19.34
CA ARG A 6 -14.08 -15.58 20.37
C ARG A 6 -14.30 -14.15 20.87
N PRO A 7 -14.46 -13.92 22.17
CA PRO A 7 -14.65 -12.59 22.72
C PRO A 7 -13.40 -11.74 22.47
N LEU A 8 -13.62 -10.49 22.05
CA LEU A 8 -12.55 -9.50 21.87
C LEU A 8 -12.03 -9.12 23.27
N LEU A 9 -10.72 -9.24 23.48
CA LEU A 9 -10.08 -8.80 24.72
C LEU A 9 -9.62 -7.34 24.58
N PRO A 10 -9.75 -6.51 25.64
CA PRO A 10 -9.22 -5.16 25.65
C PRO A 10 -7.71 -5.15 25.43
N ASN A 11 -7.22 -4.16 24.66
CA ASN A 11 -5.80 -3.96 24.44
C ASN A 11 -5.12 -3.51 25.74
N THR A 12 -4.48 -4.42 26.46
CA THR A 12 -3.63 -4.09 27.61
C THR A 12 -2.32 -3.53 27.09
N THR A 13 -2.25 -2.21 26.98
CA THR A 13 -0.96 -1.50 26.84
C THR A 13 -0.15 -1.73 28.12
N PRO A 14 1.07 -2.29 28.06
CA PRO A 14 1.89 -2.45 29.26
C PRO A 14 2.48 -1.09 29.65
N GLY A 15 1.79 -0.42 30.57
CA GLY A 15 2.31 0.69 31.35
C GLY A 15 1.97 0.43 32.81
N SER A 16 3.01 0.23 33.62
CA SER A 16 3.01 0.11 35.08
C SER A 16 2.69 -1.25 35.71
N SER A 17 3.77 -1.93 36.10
CA SER A 17 4.03 -2.49 37.43
C SER A 17 3.07 -3.55 38.00
N SER A 18 3.48 -4.82 37.95
CA SER A 18 3.79 -5.64 39.14
C SER A 18 4.25 -7.05 38.72
N THR A 19 5.07 -7.61 39.60
CA THR A 19 5.81 -8.88 39.58
C THR A 19 4.96 -10.13 39.30
N GLU A 20 5.51 -11.10 38.55
CA GLU A 20 5.79 -12.48 38.97
C GLU A 20 5.95 -13.44 37.77
N ASP A 21 6.84 -14.42 37.97
CA ASP A 21 7.46 -15.31 37.00
C ASP A 21 6.48 -16.28 36.30
N THR A 22 6.68 -16.52 35.00
CA THR A 22 6.36 -17.84 34.42
C THR A 22 7.27 -18.14 33.23
N SER A 23 8.11 -19.15 33.42
CA SER A 23 8.96 -19.78 32.41
C SER A 23 8.14 -20.30 31.24
N GLY A 24 8.47 -19.84 30.04
CA GLY A 24 7.88 -20.28 28.77
C GLY A 24 8.87 -20.09 27.64
N SER A 25 9.86 -20.98 27.56
CA SER A 25 10.84 -21.05 26.48
C SER A 25 10.16 -21.33 25.14
N GLN A 26 9.99 -20.34 24.26
CA GLN A 26 10.00 -20.57 22.81
C GLN A 26 10.61 -19.39 22.04
N SER A 27 11.78 -19.70 21.48
CA SER A 27 12.16 -19.36 20.11
C SER A 27 12.52 -17.91 19.79
N GLN A 28 13.83 -17.75 19.67
CA GLN A 28 14.56 -16.60 19.19
C GLN A 28 13.95 -15.93 17.96
N SER A 29 13.63 -14.64 18.10
CA SER A 29 13.89 -13.64 17.06
C SER A 29 14.21 -12.29 17.72
N SER A 30 15.49 -12.16 18.08
CA SER A 30 16.29 -10.93 18.10
C SER A 30 15.58 -9.61 18.46
N LEU A 31 15.62 -9.23 19.74
CA LEU A 31 15.91 -7.91 20.35
C LEU A 31 15.53 -6.58 19.64
N SER A 32 14.62 -6.55 18.67
CA SER A 32 14.25 -5.33 17.93
C SER A 32 13.10 -4.54 18.61
N GLY A 33 12.82 -4.87 19.88
CA GLY A 33 11.58 -4.51 20.58
C GLY A 33 11.42 -3.07 21.07
N LEU A 34 12.35 -2.14 20.79
CA LEU A 34 12.25 -0.76 21.31
C LEU A 34 12.14 0.35 20.26
N ILE A 35 12.17 0.01 18.97
CA ILE A 35 11.87 1.01 17.93
C ILE A 35 10.64 0.54 17.19
N LYS A 36 9.49 1.12 17.52
CA LYS A 36 8.28 1.03 16.69
C LYS A 36 8.56 1.78 15.38
N ILE A 37 9.33 1.15 14.48
CA ILE A 37 9.49 1.65 13.13
C ILE A 37 8.08 1.65 12.53
N PRO A 38 7.52 2.81 12.15
CA PRO A 38 6.21 2.84 11.56
C PRO A 38 6.24 1.95 10.33
N ARG A 39 5.30 0.99 10.27
CA ARG A 39 5.16 0.14 9.09
C ARG A 39 4.68 1.04 7.97
N VAL A 40 5.61 1.58 7.19
CA VAL A 40 5.28 2.36 5.99
C VAL A 40 4.61 1.40 5.02
N GLY A 41 3.28 1.42 5.01
CA GLY A 41 2.50 0.72 4.02
C GLY A 41 2.81 1.34 2.66
N THR A 42 3.00 0.50 1.65
CA THR A 42 3.13 1.02 0.29
C THR A 42 1.84 1.73 -0.11
N ARG A 43 1.96 2.96 -0.64
CA ARG A 43 0.81 3.77 -1.09
C ARG A 43 -0.05 3.03 -2.13
N MET A 44 0.57 2.24 -3.00
CA MET A 44 -0.08 1.43 -4.02
C MET A 44 0.62 0.08 -4.20
N ALA A 45 -0.12 -1.02 -4.20
CA ALA A 45 0.41 -2.32 -4.59
C ALA A 45 0.47 -2.45 -6.13
N CYS A 46 1.47 -3.15 -6.66
CA CYS A 46 1.54 -3.50 -8.08
C CYS A 46 0.38 -4.42 -8.50
N GLU A 47 0.12 -4.52 -9.80
CA GLU A 47 -0.99 -5.33 -10.34
C GLU A 47 -0.93 -6.78 -9.91
N SER A 48 0.25 -7.41 -10.01
CA SER A 48 0.44 -8.82 -9.65
C SER A 48 0.14 -9.09 -8.18
N CYS A 49 0.55 -8.18 -7.29
CA CYS A 49 0.22 -8.30 -5.87
C CYS A 49 -1.27 -8.03 -5.58
N ARG A 50 -1.89 -7.09 -6.30
CA ARG A 50 -3.35 -6.84 -6.20
C ARG A 50 -4.15 -8.07 -6.62
N LYS A 51 -3.85 -8.63 -7.80
CA LYS A 51 -4.52 -9.83 -8.36
C LYS A 51 -4.40 -11.02 -7.40
N LYS A 52 -3.22 -11.21 -6.81
CA LYS A 52 -2.94 -12.28 -5.83
C LYS A 52 -3.35 -11.96 -4.39
N LYS A 53 -3.95 -10.77 -4.14
CA LYS A 53 -4.37 -10.28 -2.80
C LYS A 53 -3.28 -10.43 -1.73
N MET A 54 -2.04 -10.14 -2.11
CA MET A 54 -0.87 -10.32 -1.26
C MET A 54 -0.21 -8.99 -0.90
N ARG A 55 0.59 -9.01 0.17
CA ARG A 55 1.34 -7.83 0.61
C ARG A 55 2.37 -7.43 -0.44
N CYS A 56 2.28 -6.18 -0.90
CA CYS A 56 3.27 -5.57 -1.77
C CYS A 56 4.26 -4.75 -0.94
N ASN A 57 5.54 -4.78 -1.35
CA ASN A 57 6.61 -4.06 -0.66
C ASN A 57 6.89 -2.67 -1.26
N GLY A 58 6.34 -2.38 -2.44
CA GLY A 58 6.48 -1.06 -3.05
C GLY A 58 7.85 -0.71 -3.62
N GLY A 59 8.66 -1.70 -3.98
CA GLY A 59 9.95 -1.44 -4.63
C GLY A 59 9.76 -0.64 -5.92
N ARG A 60 10.60 0.38 -6.14
CA ARG A 60 10.38 1.41 -7.17
C ARG A 60 10.48 0.90 -8.62
N THR A 61 11.30 -0.12 -8.85
CA THR A 61 11.44 -0.80 -10.16
C THR A 61 10.64 -2.09 -10.19
N MET A 62 10.83 -2.97 -9.20
CA MET A 62 10.04 -4.16 -8.99
C MET A 62 9.84 -4.42 -7.49
N CYS A 63 8.68 -4.96 -7.15
CA CYS A 63 8.38 -5.40 -5.80
C CYS A 63 9.23 -6.64 -5.45
N LYS A 64 9.74 -6.80 -4.21
CA LYS A 64 10.61 -7.97 -3.86
C LYS A 64 9.98 -9.32 -4.24
N ARG A 65 8.67 -9.47 -4.00
CA ARG A 65 7.92 -10.67 -4.39
C ARG A 65 7.98 -10.90 -5.90
N CYS A 66 7.78 -9.86 -6.69
CA CYS A 66 7.76 -9.91 -8.13
C CYS A 66 9.14 -10.31 -8.70
N ILE A 67 10.21 -9.91 -8.01
CA ILE A 67 11.59 -10.33 -8.29
C ILE A 67 11.74 -11.83 -8.00
N GLU A 68 11.33 -12.28 -6.81
CA GLU A 68 11.39 -13.70 -6.39
C GLU A 68 10.58 -14.62 -7.32
N THR A 69 9.42 -14.17 -7.76
CA THR A 69 8.50 -14.96 -8.59
C THR A 69 8.66 -14.69 -10.08
N THR A 70 9.70 -13.94 -10.48
CA THR A 70 10.02 -13.57 -11.87
C THR A 70 8.77 -13.24 -12.69
N THR A 71 7.90 -12.38 -12.14
CA THR A 71 6.61 -12.04 -12.72
C THR A 71 6.58 -10.55 -13.03
N ASP A 72 5.81 -10.18 -14.07
CA ASP A 72 5.65 -8.77 -14.43
C ASP A 72 5.17 -7.93 -13.25
N CYS A 73 5.90 -6.83 -13.01
CA CYS A 73 5.63 -5.90 -11.93
C CYS A 73 5.21 -4.55 -12.49
N ILE A 74 3.93 -4.44 -12.82
CA ILE A 74 3.37 -3.21 -13.36
C ILE A 74 2.63 -2.47 -12.25
N TYR A 75 2.92 -1.19 -12.09
CA TYR A 75 2.15 -0.27 -11.25
C TYR A 75 1.25 0.55 -12.16
N ARG A 76 -0.04 0.66 -11.83
CA ARG A 76 -0.94 1.50 -12.62
C ARG A 76 -0.68 2.98 -12.36
N THR A 77 -0.60 3.75 -13.43
CA THR A 77 -0.70 5.21 -13.42
C THR A 77 -2.15 5.60 -13.68
N ASP A 78 -3.07 5.25 -12.77
CA ASP A 78 -4.52 5.51 -12.88
C ASP A 78 -4.88 7.01 -13.10
N LYS A 79 -3.90 7.90 -12.95
CA LYS A 79 -4.04 9.36 -13.12
C LYS A 79 -3.85 9.83 -14.58
N GLU A 80 -3.18 9.07 -15.42
CA GLU A 80 -2.81 9.53 -16.77
C GLU A 80 -4.01 9.55 -17.73
N GLU A 81 -4.81 8.48 -17.79
CA GLU A 81 -5.94 8.39 -18.74
C GLU A 81 -7.00 9.49 -18.55
N LYS A 82 -7.41 9.76 -17.30
CA LYS A 82 -8.36 10.85 -17.00
C LYS A 82 -7.77 12.23 -17.22
N SER A 83 -6.45 12.35 -17.08
CA SER A 83 -5.74 13.59 -17.37
C SER A 83 -5.65 13.84 -18.87
N ILE A 84 -5.50 12.79 -19.68
CA ILE A 84 -5.38 12.89 -21.14
C ILE A 84 -6.68 13.43 -21.74
N LEU A 85 -7.84 12.84 -21.44
CA LEU A 85 -9.13 13.33 -21.95
C LEU A 85 -9.43 14.78 -21.54
N ALA A 86 -9.08 15.17 -20.31
CA ALA A 86 -9.26 16.53 -19.82
C ALA A 86 -8.29 17.54 -20.47
N VAL A 87 -7.11 17.07 -20.89
CA VAL A 87 -6.12 17.85 -21.66
C VAL A 87 -6.57 17.98 -23.11
N GLU A 88 -7.06 16.90 -23.72
CA GLU A 88 -7.57 16.88 -25.09
C GLU A 88 -8.76 17.82 -25.27
N GLY A 89 -9.70 17.85 -24.31
CA GLY A 89 -10.82 18.80 -24.33
C GLY A 89 -10.35 20.26 -24.37
N ARG A 90 -9.43 20.63 -23.46
CA ARG A 90 -8.84 21.98 -23.45
C ARG A 90 -8.02 22.28 -24.70
N ASN A 91 -7.29 21.30 -25.23
CA ASN A 91 -6.56 21.48 -26.48
C ASN A 91 -7.50 21.75 -27.64
N SER A 92 -8.63 21.03 -27.73
CA SER A 92 -9.61 21.25 -28.82
C SER A 92 -10.22 22.65 -28.79
N GLU A 93 -10.52 23.16 -27.58
CA GLU A 93 -11.04 24.51 -27.36
C GLU A 93 -10.00 25.57 -27.78
N LEU A 94 -8.76 25.43 -27.30
CA LEU A 94 -7.65 26.32 -27.65
C LEU A 94 -7.36 26.32 -29.16
N MET A 95 -7.43 25.15 -29.82
CA MET A 95 -7.23 25.05 -31.28
C MET A 95 -8.31 25.82 -32.05
N THR A 96 -9.55 25.81 -31.56
CA THR A 96 -10.66 26.55 -32.16
C THR A 96 -10.48 28.06 -31.98
N GLU A 97 -10.04 28.50 -30.80
CA GLU A 97 -9.77 29.91 -30.51
C GLU A 97 -8.62 30.46 -31.39
N LEU A 98 -7.57 29.68 -31.60
CA LEU A 98 -6.47 30.05 -32.50
C LEU A 98 -6.93 30.20 -33.96
N GLU A 99 -7.81 29.33 -34.43
CA GLU A 99 -8.38 29.42 -35.78
C GLU A 99 -9.19 30.71 -35.95
N GLN A 100 -10.05 31.02 -34.97
CA GLN A 100 -10.85 32.26 -34.96
C GLN A 100 -9.98 33.52 -34.96
N LEU A 101 -8.86 33.52 -34.24
CA LEU A 101 -7.93 34.66 -34.21
C LEU A 101 -7.11 34.80 -35.50
N HIS A 102 -6.82 33.70 -36.20
CA HIS A 102 -6.11 33.73 -37.48
C HIS A 102 -6.97 34.20 -38.66
N GLU A 103 -8.29 34.19 -38.53
CA GLU A 103 -9.23 34.69 -39.55
C GLU A 103 -9.47 36.22 -39.49
N LEU A 104 -8.92 36.92 -38.48
CA LEU A 104 -8.99 38.38 -38.30
C LEU A 104 -7.72 39.09 -38.79
#